data_AF-A0A4R1KC01-F1
#
_entry.id   AF-A0A4R1KC01-F1
#
_cell.length_a   1.000
_cell.length_b   1.000
_cell.length_c   1.000
_cell.angle_alpha   90.00
_cell.angle_beta   90.00
_cell.angle_gamma   90.00
#
_symmetry.space_group_name_H-M   'P 1'
#
loop_
_entity.id
_entity.type
_entity.pdbx_description
1 polymer ?
#
loop_
_entity_poly.entity_id
_entity_poly.type
_entity_poly.pdbx_seq_one_letter_code
_entity_poly.pdbx_strand_id
1 'polypeptide(L)'
;MRLFRRTRLAEVAPELMAPSLEYLPQVGDYDSDQFVFQAVFRLNTHLDYLLMHGSILNRDTLPNKVDPEQGNWLRFADSVFNSDDDTVSTDAGVLSAHCYLQYIIMLKKIVSSDRSLRAKIDLLTQVVQIYPLFEPIEKRLLVNYKAVDIVALMSRFLPPDERMFCCKDKPGSVLMVDAVDLGVARELARQGVTTLDELLLMSEEQLLSVKGVRPIQAERIIAHKEAISSLLLQY
;
A
#
# COMPACT_ATOMS: atom_id res chain seq x y z
N MET A 1 28.71 10.57 17.58
CA MET A 1 27.60 11.24 16.88
C MET A 1 27.79 11.07 15.38
N ARG A 2 27.00 10.20 14.73
CA ARG A 2 26.91 10.15 13.27
C ARG A 2 25.70 11.01 12.89
N LEU A 3 25.95 12.16 12.27
CA LEU A 3 24.93 12.94 11.58
C LEU A 3 24.37 12.04 10.46
N PHE A 4 23.26 11.38 10.73
CA PHE A 4 22.53 10.62 9.71
C PHE A 4 22.03 11.61 8.66
N ARG A 5 22.28 11.26 7.39
CA ARG A 5 21.79 11.95 6.20
C ARG A 5 20.26 12.08 6.25
N ARG A 6 19.75 13.10 6.92
CA ARG A 6 18.34 13.57 6.83
C ARG A 6 18.00 14.12 5.44
N THR A 7 18.97 14.19 4.54
CA THR A 7 18.92 15.07 3.37
C THR A 7 18.19 14.49 2.16
N ARG A 8 18.03 13.18 1.96
CA ARG A 8 17.58 12.70 0.63
C ARG A 8 16.08 12.82 0.32
N LEU A 9 15.15 12.42 1.21
CA LEU A 9 13.71 12.54 0.87
C LEU A 9 13.19 13.97 1.06
N ALA A 10 13.72 14.71 2.03
CA ALA A 10 13.34 16.10 2.30
C ALA A 10 13.76 17.05 1.16
N GLU A 11 14.86 16.75 0.48
CA GLU A 11 15.33 17.53 -0.68
C GLU A 11 14.61 17.11 -1.98
N VAL A 12 14.23 15.84 -2.11
CA VAL A 12 13.69 15.27 -3.37
C VAL A 12 12.15 15.28 -3.42
N ALA A 13 11.50 15.23 -2.26
CA ALA A 13 10.04 15.12 -2.14
C ALA A 13 9.52 15.60 -0.75
N PRO A 14 9.76 16.86 -0.35
CA PRO A 14 9.32 17.38 0.95
C PRO A 14 7.80 17.28 1.16
N GLU A 15 7.01 17.32 0.10
CA GLU A 15 5.56 17.15 0.10
C GLU A 15 5.10 15.74 0.54
N LEU A 16 5.98 14.75 0.35
CA LEU A 16 5.73 13.35 0.73
C LEU A 16 6.04 13.08 2.20
N MET A 17 6.62 14.05 2.92
CA MET A 17 6.73 13.96 4.37
C MET A 17 5.33 13.85 4.98
N ALA A 18 5.18 12.92 5.91
CA ALA A 18 4.02 12.96 6.80
C ALA A 18 4.04 14.32 7.53
N PRO A 19 2.89 14.99 7.69
CA PRO A 19 2.83 16.18 8.53
C PRO A 19 3.46 15.85 9.89
N SER A 20 4.11 16.82 10.52
CA SER A 20 4.27 16.76 11.97
C SER A 20 2.87 16.60 12.53
N LEU A 21 2.57 15.42 13.08
CA LEU A 21 1.40 15.22 13.92
C LEU A 21 1.67 16.07 15.16
N GLU A 22 1.39 17.36 15.07
CA GLU A 22 1.37 18.24 16.23
C GLU A 22 0.30 17.64 17.14
N TYR A 23 0.78 17.12 18.29
CA TYR A 23 -0.07 16.50 19.29
C TYR A 23 -1.21 17.45 19.63
N LEU A 24 -2.37 16.84 19.90
CA LEU A 24 -3.57 17.47 20.42
C LEU A 24 -3.19 18.58 21.42
N PRO A 25 -3.82 19.77 21.34
CA PRO A 25 -3.49 20.88 22.22
C PRO A 25 -3.44 20.41 23.68
N GLN A 26 -2.47 20.95 24.44
CA GLN A 26 -2.39 20.68 25.87
C GLN A 26 -3.70 21.09 26.53
N VAL A 27 -4.17 20.25 27.45
CA VAL A 27 -5.47 20.35 28.16
C VAL A 27 -5.76 21.79 28.60
N GLY A 28 -6.52 22.50 27.78
CA GLY A 28 -7.25 23.72 28.12
C GLY A 28 -8.74 23.39 28.09
N ASP A 29 -9.58 24.23 28.72
CA ASP A 29 -11.03 24.02 28.86
C ASP A 29 -11.68 23.57 27.55
N TYR A 30 -11.88 22.25 27.41
CA TYR A 30 -12.54 21.64 26.26
C TYR A 30 -14.03 21.57 26.51
N ASP A 31 -14.80 22.06 25.55
CA ASP A 31 -16.25 22.03 25.61
C ASP A 31 -16.77 20.60 25.43
N SER A 32 -17.83 20.24 26.17
CA SER A 32 -18.33 18.84 26.28
C SER A 32 -18.92 18.24 24.99
N ASP A 33 -18.98 19.05 23.93
CA ASP A 33 -19.55 18.77 22.62
C ASP A 33 -18.50 18.55 21.50
N GLN A 34 -17.22 18.47 21.86
CA GLN A 34 -16.14 18.18 20.92
C GLN A 34 -15.95 16.68 20.67
N PHE A 35 -15.60 16.34 19.44
CA PHE A 35 -15.33 14.98 18.98
C PHE A 35 -13.98 14.93 18.27
N VAL A 36 -13.21 13.88 18.52
CA VAL A 36 -11.96 13.60 17.82
C VAL A 36 -12.14 12.47 16.82
N PHE A 37 -11.51 12.60 15.65
CA PHE A 37 -11.50 11.54 14.67
C PHE A 37 -10.39 10.52 14.96
N GLN A 38 -10.76 9.26 15.11
CA GLN A 38 -9.81 8.15 15.22
C GLN A 38 -9.90 7.26 13.99
N ALA A 39 -8.90 7.39 13.11
CA ALA A 39 -8.71 6.46 11.98
C ALA A 39 -8.47 5.02 12.45
N VAL A 40 -8.86 4.04 11.64
CA VAL A 40 -8.44 2.65 11.78
C VAL A 40 -7.00 2.52 11.28
N PHE A 41 -6.11 1.95 12.09
CA PHE A 41 -4.68 1.85 11.79
C PHE A 41 -4.38 0.61 10.94
N ARG A 42 -4.76 0.67 9.66
CA ARG A 42 -4.52 -0.38 8.67
C ARG A 42 -3.97 0.21 7.38
N LEU A 43 -3.15 -0.55 6.67
CA LEU A 43 -2.64 -0.21 5.35
C LEU A 43 -3.77 -0.04 4.33
N ASN A 44 -4.91 -0.73 4.49
CA ASN A 44 -6.07 -0.55 3.63
C ASN A 44 -6.90 0.71 3.95
N THR A 45 -6.66 1.37 5.09
CA THR A 45 -7.36 2.61 5.41
C THR A 45 -7.03 3.69 4.37
N HIS A 46 -8.04 4.37 3.85
CA HIS A 46 -7.87 5.38 2.82
C HIS A 46 -7.09 6.59 3.36
N LEU A 47 -6.25 7.18 2.50
CA LEU A 47 -5.28 8.21 2.90
C LEU A 47 -5.94 9.39 3.61
N ASP A 48 -7.09 9.85 3.11
CA ASP A 48 -7.81 10.99 3.70
C ASP A 48 -8.23 10.74 5.16
N TYR A 49 -8.64 9.52 5.51
CA TYR A 49 -8.99 9.20 6.89
C TYR A 49 -7.74 9.12 7.78
N LEU A 50 -6.63 8.61 7.27
CA LEU A 50 -5.35 8.62 8.00
C LEU A 50 -4.87 10.04 8.27
N LEU A 51 -5.02 10.94 7.29
CA LEU A 51 -4.69 12.37 7.43
C LEU A 51 -5.65 13.11 8.38
N MET A 52 -6.91 12.66 8.47
CA MET A 52 -7.90 13.22 9.39
C MET A 52 -7.71 12.75 10.84
N HIS A 53 -6.89 11.73 11.10
CA HIS A 53 -6.64 11.23 12.46
C HIS A 53 -6.22 12.35 13.42
N GLY A 54 -6.91 12.45 14.57
CA GLY A 54 -6.68 13.50 15.57
C GLY A 54 -7.41 14.82 15.29
N SER A 55 -8.12 14.96 14.17
CA SER A 55 -8.93 16.15 13.90
C SER A 55 -10.04 16.29 14.94
N ILE A 56 -10.27 17.50 15.43
CA ILE A 56 -11.32 17.82 16.40
C ILE A 56 -12.40 18.64 15.71
N LEU A 57 -13.65 18.19 15.81
CA LEU A 57 -14.82 18.91 15.31
C LEU A 57 -15.88 19.04 16.41
N ASN A 58 -16.71 20.08 16.29
CA ASN A 58 -17.91 20.22 17.11
C ASN A 58 -19.01 19.31 16.57
N ARG A 59 -19.89 18.84 17.46
CA ARG A 59 -21.03 17.98 17.13
C ARG A 59 -21.82 18.44 15.90
N ASP A 60 -22.11 19.74 15.80
CA ASP A 60 -22.93 20.31 14.72
C ASP A 60 -22.22 20.33 13.36
N THR A 61 -20.91 20.11 13.34
CA THR A 61 -20.07 20.08 12.13
C THR A 61 -19.65 18.67 11.74
N LEU A 62 -20.09 17.65 12.48
CA LEU A 62 -19.71 16.27 12.21
C LEU A 62 -20.33 15.78 10.89
N PRO A 63 -19.55 15.09 10.04
CA PRO A 63 -20.10 14.37 8.90
C PRO A 63 -21.15 13.37 9.37
N ASN A 64 -22.30 13.35 8.69
CA ASN A 64 -23.42 12.46 9.04
C ASN A 64 -23.07 10.96 8.94
N LYS A 65 -22.04 10.60 8.16
CA LYS A 65 -21.56 9.23 8.01
C LYS A 65 -20.05 9.20 7.87
N VAL A 66 -19.44 8.30 8.61
CA VAL A 66 -18.06 7.84 8.43
C VAL A 66 -18.13 6.34 8.23
N ASP A 67 -17.33 5.81 7.30
CA ASP A 67 -17.15 4.37 7.16
C ASP A 67 -16.44 3.80 8.40
N PRO A 68 -17.09 2.91 9.19
CA PRO A 68 -16.50 2.34 10.39
C PRO A 68 -15.23 1.53 10.13
N GLU A 69 -15.01 1.05 8.90
CA GLU A 69 -13.78 0.36 8.50
C GLU A 69 -12.59 1.31 8.36
N GLN A 70 -12.86 2.61 8.22
CA GLN A 70 -11.85 3.66 8.00
C GLN A 70 -11.57 4.48 9.26
N GLY A 71 -12.56 4.65 10.14
CA GLY A 71 -12.41 5.34 11.42
C GLY A 71 -13.75 5.72 12.04
N ASN A 72 -13.70 6.40 13.18
CA ASN A 72 -14.88 6.85 13.90
C ASN A 72 -14.64 8.20 14.59
N TRP A 73 -15.72 8.97 14.78
CA TRP A 73 -15.72 10.12 15.67
C TRP A 73 -16.01 9.67 17.09
N LEU A 74 -15.09 9.96 18.01
CA LEU A 74 -15.24 9.68 19.44
C LEU A 74 -15.40 11.00 20.19
N ARG A 75 -16.18 11.01 21.28
CA ARG A 75 -16.24 12.20 22.12
C ARG A 75 -14.85 12.48 22.66
N PHE A 76 -14.46 13.74 22.67
CA PHE A 76 -13.12 14.14 23.11
C PHE A 76 -12.84 13.66 24.55
N ALA A 77 -13.81 13.81 25.46
CA ALA A 77 -13.71 13.32 26.83
C ALA A 77 -13.45 11.80 26.93
N ASP A 78 -13.99 10.99 26.00
CA ASP A 78 -13.77 9.54 25.97
C ASP A 78 -12.41 9.18 25.35
N SER A 79 -11.80 10.10 24.60
CA SER A 79 -10.50 9.89 23.93
C SER A 79 -9.28 10.21 24.81
N VAL A 80 -9.44 11.10 25.79
CA VAL A 80 -8.37 11.52 26.73
C VAL A 80 -7.98 10.38 27.68
N PHE A 81 -8.82 9.37 27.87
CA PHE A 81 -8.54 8.21 28.74
C PHE A 81 -7.64 7.13 28.13
N ASN A 82 -7.11 7.32 26.91
CA ASN A 82 -6.22 6.36 26.23
C ASN A 82 -4.73 6.77 26.21
N SER A 83 -4.30 7.76 27.00
CA SER A 83 -3.03 8.46 26.79
C SER A 83 -1.76 7.88 27.43
N ASP A 84 -1.82 6.78 28.19
CA ASP A 84 -0.62 6.29 28.91
C ASP A 84 0.25 5.31 28.11
N ASP A 85 -0.29 4.73 27.03
CA ASP A 85 0.50 4.01 26.03
C ASP A 85 0.11 4.55 24.65
N ASP A 86 1.00 5.28 23.98
CA ASP A 86 0.87 5.73 22.58
C ASP A 86 0.82 4.56 21.58
N THR A 87 0.55 3.34 22.05
CA THR A 87 0.49 2.12 21.28
C THR A 87 -0.93 1.79 20.85
N VAL A 88 -1.08 1.37 19.60
CA VAL A 88 -2.35 1.01 18.99
C VAL A 88 -2.25 -0.32 18.29
N SER A 89 -3.37 -1.01 18.18
CA SER A 89 -3.46 -2.24 17.38
C SER A 89 -3.47 -1.87 15.89
N THR A 90 -2.49 -2.40 15.15
CA THR A 90 -2.35 -2.20 13.71
C THR A 90 -2.25 -3.54 12.99
N ASP A 91 -2.28 -3.52 11.66
CA ASP A 91 -1.95 -4.68 10.83
C ASP A 91 -0.45 -5.04 10.82
N ALA A 92 0.38 -4.25 11.50
CA ALA A 92 1.77 -4.56 11.85
C ALA A 92 1.90 -4.90 13.35
N GLY A 93 0.79 -5.26 14.02
CA GLY A 93 0.73 -5.56 15.46
C GLY A 93 0.64 -4.30 16.32
N VAL A 94 0.90 -4.46 17.62
CA VAL A 94 0.89 -3.34 18.58
C VAL A 94 2.15 -2.49 18.40
N LEU A 95 1.98 -1.23 18.05
CA LEU A 95 3.03 -0.26 17.68
C LEU A 95 2.63 1.16 18.10
N SER A 96 3.59 2.09 18.16
CA SER A 96 3.27 3.51 18.33
C SER A 96 2.37 4.01 17.19
N ALA A 97 1.27 4.65 17.56
CA ALA A 97 0.31 5.26 16.65
C ALA A 97 1.01 6.25 15.71
N HIS A 98 1.85 7.11 16.29
CA HIS A 98 2.61 8.12 15.57
C HIS A 98 3.53 7.50 14.51
N CYS A 99 4.38 6.56 14.91
CA CYS A 99 5.34 5.93 14.00
C CYS A 99 4.64 5.16 12.87
N TYR A 100 3.55 4.45 13.19
CA TYR A 100 2.78 3.71 12.19
C TYR A 100 2.10 4.66 11.20
N LEU A 101 1.40 5.69 11.68
CA LEU A 101 0.70 6.64 10.81
C LEU A 101 1.66 7.34 9.85
N GLN A 102 2.79 7.85 10.37
CA GLN A 102 3.78 8.51 9.52
C GLN A 102 4.28 7.59 8.40
N TYR A 103 4.56 6.33 8.74
CA TYR A 103 5.05 5.36 7.77
C TYR A 103 4.00 5.06 6.69
N ILE A 104 2.78 4.70 7.08
CA ILE A 104 1.71 4.35 6.12
C ILE A 104 1.32 5.54 5.25
N ILE A 105 1.20 6.74 5.83
CA ILE A 105 0.91 7.97 5.08
C ILE A 105 2.00 8.22 4.04
N MET A 106 3.27 8.07 4.41
CA MET A 106 4.39 8.25 3.49
C MET A 106 4.33 7.26 2.31
N LEU A 107 4.12 5.98 2.58
CA LEU A 107 3.97 4.97 1.52
C LEU A 107 2.79 5.27 0.59
N LYS A 108 1.63 5.66 1.16
CA LYS A 108 0.42 6.00 0.41
C LYS A 108 0.61 7.24 -0.45
N LYS A 109 1.25 8.27 0.08
CA LYS A 109 1.58 9.48 -0.70
C LYS A 109 2.52 9.17 -1.87
N ILE A 110 3.48 8.25 -1.70
CA ILE A 110 4.36 7.84 -2.80
C ILE A 110 3.54 7.20 -3.92
N VAL A 111 2.70 6.20 -3.62
CA VAL A 111 1.90 5.50 -4.64
C VAL A 111 0.84 6.39 -5.30
N SER A 112 0.29 7.35 -4.56
CA SER A 112 -0.75 8.28 -5.06
C SER A 112 -0.17 9.53 -5.74
N SER A 113 1.16 9.67 -5.83
CA SER A 113 1.79 10.83 -6.46
C SER A 113 1.75 10.74 -7.99
N ASP A 114 1.82 11.90 -8.65
CA ASP A 114 1.92 12.01 -10.12
C ASP A 114 3.33 11.67 -10.67
N ARG A 115 4.19 11.05 -9.85
CA ARG A 115 5.55 10.68 -10.24
C ARG A 115 5.54 9.48 -11.19
N SER A 116 6.58 9.33 -11.99
CA SER A 116 6.75 8.13 -12.82
C SER A 116 6.83 6.87 -11.95
N LEU A 117 6.41 5.72 -12.49
CA LEU A 117 6.44 4.45 -11.78
C LEU A 117 7.84 4.11 -11.24
N ARG A 118 8.89 4.31 -12.05
CA ARG A 118 10.28 4.11 -11.61
C ARG A 118 10.61 4.98 -10.40
N ALA A 119 10.22 6.25 -10.40
CA ALA A 119 10.45 7.13 -9.25
C ALA A 119 9.65 6.69 -8.01
N LYS A 120 8.41 6.19 -8.17
CA LYS A 120 7.63 5.61 -7.07
C LYS A 120 8.36 4.40 -6.46
N ILE A 121 8.83 3.47 -7.29
CA ILE A 121 9.58 2.27 -6.87
C ILE A 121 10.88 2.67 -6.14
N ASP A 122 11.65 3.58 -6.72
CA ASP A 122 12.89 4.06 -6.14
C ASP A 122 12.67 4.71 -4.77
N LEU A 123 11.58 5.48 -4.60
CA LEU A 123 11.24 6.08 -3.31
C LEU A 123 10.81 5.03 -2.29
N LEU A 124 9.93 4.08 -2.67
CA LEU A 124 9.46 3.01 -1.79
C LEU A 124 10.63 2.19 -1.22
N THR A 125 11.56 1.80 -2.08
CA THR A 125 12.73 0.98 -1.67
C THR A 125 13.72 1.74 -0.78
N GLN A 126 13.69 3.07 -0.79
CA GLN A 126 14.58 3.92 -0.01
C GLN A 126 13.99 4.36 1.35
N VAL A 127 12.68 4.18 1.60
CA VAL A 127 12.03 4.73 2.80
C VAL A 127 12.73 4.27 4.08
N VAL A 128 12.90 2.97 4.30
CA VAL A 128 13.56 2.45 5.51
C VAL A 128 15.06 2.71 5.54
N GLN A 129 15.70 2.94 4.39
CA GLN A 129 17.11 3.35 4.35
C GLN A 129 17.28 4.80 4.83
N ILE A 130 16.31 5.65 4.52
CA ILE A 130 16.30 7.06 4.92
C ILE A 130 15.78 7.21 6.35
N TYR A 131 14.78 6.40 6.73
CA TYR A 131 14.17 6.36 8.05
C TYR A 131 14.25 4.95 8.65
N PRO A 132 15.42 4.54 9.20
CA PRO A 132 15.60 3.20 9.77
C PRO A 132 14.62 2.85 10.89
N LEU A 133 14.04 3.87 11.55
CA LEU A 133 13.02 3.67 12.59
C LEU A 133 11.75 2.96 12.07
N PHE A 134 11.48 3.00 10.76
CA PHE A 134 10.33 2.33 10.15
C PHE A 134 10.61 0.88 9.75
N GLU A 135 11.87 0.42 9.79
CA GLU A 135 12.25 -0.95 9.42
C GLU A 135 11.46 -2.03 10.19
N PRO A 136 11.24 -1.90 11.52
CA PRO A 136 10.43 -2.89 12.25
C PRO A 136 8.97 -2.94 11.78
N ILE A 137 8.41 -1.79 11.39
CA ILE A 137 7.03 -1.69 10.91
C ILE A 137 6.93 -2.36 9.53
N GLU A 138 7.84 -2.04 8.62
CA GLU A 138 7.92 -2.65 7.28
C GLU A 138 7.99 -4.18 7.37
N LYS A 139 8.90 -4.72 8.17
CA LYS A 139 9.06 -6.18 8.33
C LYS A 139 7.77 -6.84 8.79
N ARG A 140 7.06 -6.24 9.76
CA ARG A 140 5.80 -6.78 10.27
C ARG A 140 4.67 -6.72 9.24
N LEU A 141 4.58 -5.64 8.46
CA LEU A 141 3.64 -5.55 7.34
C LEU A 141 3.92 -6.63 6.28
N LEU A 142 5.18 -6.80 5.86
CA LEU A 142 5.54 -7.79 4.85
C LEU A 142 5.16 -9.21 5.28
N VAL A 143 5.39 -9.55 6.56
CA VAL A 143 4.97 -10.83 7.13
C VAL A 143 3.44 -10.96 7.14
N ASN A 144 2.71 -9.97 7.66
CA ASN A 144 1.26 -10.02 7.77
C ASN A 144 0.58 -10.14 6.39
N TYR A 145 1.07 -9.41 5.40
CA TYR A 145 0.52 -9.38 4.04
C TYR A 145 1.11 -10.43 3.09
N LYS A 146 2.05 -11.26 3.58
CA LYS A 146 2.80 -12.26 2.80
C LYS A 146 3.43 -11.65 1.54
N ALA A 147 3.98 -10.46 1.67
CA ALA A 147 4.63 -9.74 0.59
C ALA A 147 6.15 -9.99 0.63
N VAL A 148 6.76 -10.14 -0.54
CA VAL A 148 8.20 -10.41 -0.67
C VAL A 148 9.05 -9.17 -0.41
N ASP A 149 8.52 -7.99 -0.73
CA ASP A 149 9.16 -6.69 -0.55
C ASP A 149 8.09 -5.57 -0.50
N ILE A 150 8.51 -4.37 -0.13
CA ILE A 150 7.61 -3.21 0.04
C ILE A 150 6.98 -2.77 -1.29
N VAL A 151 7.67 -2.97 -2.41
CA VAL A 151 7.15 -2.63 -3.75
C VAL A 151 6.00 -3.56 -4.10
N ALA A 152 6.14 -4.87 -3.87
CA ALA A 152 5.11 -5.88 -4.07
C ALA A 152 3.92 -5.70 -3.11
N LEU A 153 4.17 -5.20 -1.88
CA LEU A 153 3.08 -4.84 -0.97
C LEU A 153 2.31 -3.63 -1.49
N MET A 154 3.02 -2.57 -1.88
CA MET A 154 2.43 -1.29 -2.26
C MET A 154 1.86 -1.28 -3.68
N SER A 155 2.28 -2.19 -4.57
CA SER A 155 1.75 -2.33 -5.92
C SER A 155 0.24 -2.62 -5.95
N ARG A 156 -0.31 -3.18 -4.86
CA ARG A 156 -1.75 -3.40 -4.65
C ARG A 156 -2.57 -2.11 -4.70
N PHE A 157 -1.94 -0.97 -4.42
CA PHE A 157 -2.55 0.36 -4.44
C PHE A 157 -2.26 1.14 -5.72
N LEU A 158 -1.45 0.58 -6.64
CA LEU A 158 -1.20 1.16 -7.95
C LEU A 158 -2.32 0.80 -8.94
N PRO A 159 -2.52 1.60 -10.00
CA PRO A 159 -3.35 1.23 -11.14
C PRO A 159 -2.97 -0.13 -11.72
N PRO A 160 -3.89 -0.85 -12.39
CA PRO A 160 -3.63 -2.19 -12.93
C PRO A 160 -2.36 -2.28 -13.78
N ASP A 161 -2.13 -1.31 -14.67
CA ASP A 161 -0.98 -1.31 -15.58
C ASP A 161 0.36 -1.16 -14.84
N GLU A 162 0.45 -0.22 -13.90
CA GLU A 162 1.63 -0.03 -13.06
C GLU A 162 1.89 -1.24 -12.15
N ARG A 163 0.83 -1.82 -11.59
CA ARG A 163 0.92 -3.02 -10.75
C ARG A 163 1.50 -4.20 -11.52
N MET A 164 1.11 -4.34 -12.77
CA MET A 164 1.59 -5.41 -13.65
C MET A 164 3.09 -5.30 -13.89
N PHE A 165 3.60 -4.09 -14.15
CA PHE A 165 5.04 -3.84 -14.25
C PHE A 165 5.80 -4.21 -12.97
N CYS A 166 5.27 -3.84 -11.79
CA CYS A 166 5.89 -4.14 -10.50
C CYS A 166 5.92 -5.63 -10.13
N CYS A 167 5.01 -6.42 -10.68
CA CYS A 167 4.82 -7.82 -10.28
C CYS A 167 5.26 -8.82 -11.35
N LYS A 168 5.71 -8.37 -12.53
CA LYS A 168 5.90 -9.24 -13.70
C LYS A 168 6.90 -10.39 -13.50
N ASP A 169 7.89 -10.19 -12.65
CA ASP A 169 8.95 -11.13 -12.30
C ASP A 169 8.62 -11.94 -11.02
N LYS A 170 7.48 -11.66 -10.38
CA LYS A 170 7.11 -12.27 -9.10
C LYS A 170 6.26 -13.52 -9.30
N PRO A 171 6.48 -14.59 -8.52
CA PRO A 171 5.65 -15.80 -8.61
C PRO A 171 4.16 -15.53 -8.39
N GLY A 172 3.32 -16.16 -9.21
CA GLY A 172 1.86 -16.01 -9.18
C GLY A 172 1.31 -14.86 -10.01
N SER A 173 2.17 -14.01 -10.60
CA SER A 173 1.76 -12.89 -11.45
C SER A 173 1.06 -13.30 -12.75
N VAL A 174 1.16 -14.58 -13.14
CA VAL A 174 0.38 -15.15 -14.25
C VAL A 174 -1.13 -14.98 -14.08
N LEU A 175 -1.64 -14.92 -12.84
CA LEU A 175 -3.06 -14.71 -12.53
C LEU A 175 -3.55 -13.29 -12.85
N MET A 176 -2.64 -12.36 -13.18
CA MET A 176 -2.98 -11.02 -13.63
C MET A 176 -3.39 -10.98 -15.11
N VAL A 177 -3.11 -12.05 -15.86
CA VAL A 177 -3.45 -12.15 -17.28
C VAL A 177 -4.88 -12.65 -17.42
N ASP A 178 -5.70 -11.89 -18.16
CA ASP A 178 -7.01 -12.31 -18.62
C ASP A 178 -7.03 -13.77 -19.12
N ALA A 179 -8.09 -14.46 -18.73
CA ALA A 179 -8.31 -15.86 -19.01
C ALA A 179 -7.28 -16.84 -18.39
N VAL A 180 -6.39 -16.40 -17.49
CA VAL A 180 -5.60 -17.28 -16.62
C VAL A 180 -6.29 -17.41 -15.26
N ASP A 181 -7.03 -18.50 -15.07
CA ASP A 181 -7.61 -18.83 -13.76
C ASP A 181 -6.64 -19.64 -12.89
N LEU A 182 -7.04 -19.93 -11.65
CA LEU A 182 -6.24 -20.73 -10.71
C LEU A 182 -5.92 -22.14 -11.23
N GLY A 183 -6.77 -22.72 -12.09
CA GLY A 183 -6.53 -24.03 -12.70
C GLY A 183 -5.40 -23.95 -13.71
N VAL A 184 -5.50 -23.01 -14.65
CA VAL A 184 -4.47 -22.76 -15.68
C VAL A 184 -3.15 -22.35 -15.04
N ALA A 185 -3.17 -21.45 -14.06
CA ALA A 185 -1.95 -21.02 -13.35
C ALA A 185 -1.22 -22.18 -12.68
N ARG A 186 -1.95 -23.16 -12.13
CA ARG A 186 -1.35 -24.37 -11.54
C ARG A 186 -0.69 -25.27 -12.58
N GLU A 187 -1.31 -25.43 -13.75
CA GLU A 187 -0.72 -26.22 -14.83
C GLU A 187 0.50 -25.52 -15.47
N LEU A 188 0.45 -24.20 -15.64
CA LEU A 188 1.59 -23.38 -16.02
C LEU A 188 2.75 -23.54 -15.02
N ALA A 189 2.48 -23.46 -13.72
CA ALA A 189 3.50 -23.63 -12.69
C ALA A 189 4.15 -25.03 -12.74
N ARG A 190 3.41 -26.09 -13.09
CA ARG A 190 3.98 -27.44 -13.30
C ARG A 190 4.94 -27.52 -14.49
N GLN A 191 4.77 -26.64 -15.47
CA GLN A 191 5.68 -26.49 -16.60
C GLN A 191 6.82 -25.48 -16.33
N GLY A 192 6.92 -24.97 -15.09
CA GLY A 192 7.93 -24.00 -14.70
C GLY A 192 7.56 -22.54 -15.00
N VAL A 193 6.35 -22.26 -15.47
CA VAL A 193 5.87 -20.90 -15.77
C VAL A 193 5.11 -20.37 -14.56
N THR A 194 5.78 -19.58 -13.74
CA THR A 194 5.26 -19.03 -12.48
C THR A 194 5.14 -17.51 -12.49
N THR A 195 5.78 -16.84 -13.43
CA THR A 195 5.83 -15.38 -13.57
C THR A 195 5.21 -14.92 -14.87
N LEU A 196 4.83 -13.64 -14.93
CA LEU A 196 4.35 -13.00 -16.14
C LEU A 196 5.45 -12.91 -17.20
N ASP A 197 6.69 -12.62 -16.82
CA ASP A 197 7.83 -12.60 -17.75
C ASP A 197 8.01 -13.95 -18.46
N GLU A 198 7.91 -15.07 -17.74
CA GLU A 198 7.94 -16.41 -18.34
C GLU A 198 6.73 -16.67 -19.25
N LEU A 199 5.53 -16.27 -18.82
CA LEU A 199 4.30 -16.43 -19.60
C LEU A 199 4.33 -15.61 -20.89
N LEU A 200 4.91 -14.41 -20.86
CA LEU A 200 5.05 -13.54 -22.03
C LEU A 200 5.89 -14.19 -23.14
N LEU A 201 6.86 -15.03 -22.77
CA LEU A 201 7.73 -15.74 -23.70
C LEU A 201 7.08 -16.97 -24.36
N MET A 202 5.94 -17.45 -23.85
CA MET A 202 5.30 -18.65 -24.39
C MET A 202 4.71 -18.41 -25.79
N SER A 203 4.91 -19.34 -26.73
CA SER A 203 4.16 -19.34 -28.00
C SER A 203 2.70 -19.79 -27.81
N GLU A 204 1.87 -19.56 -28.83
CA GLU A 204 0.51 -20.09 -28.86
C GLU A 204 0.48 -21.61 -28.71
N GLU A 205 1.38 -22.30 -29.42
CA GLU A 205 1.49 -23.76 -29.40
C GLU A 205 1.83 -24.27 -27.99
N GLN A 206 2.72 -23.56 -27.29
CA GLN A 206 3.06 -23.86 -25.90
C GLN A 206 1.86 -23.64 -24.98
N LEU A 207 1.09 -22.57 -25.15
CA LEU A 207 -0.13 -22.31 -24.38
C LEU A 207 -1.20 -23.39 -24.62
N LEU A 208 -1.40 -23.81 -25.87
CA LEU A 208 -2.34 -24.88 -26.22
C LEU A 208 -1.92 -26.25 -25.69
N SER A 209 -0.63 -26.46 -25.41
CA SER A 209 -0.13 -27.66 -24.76
C SER A 209 -0.42 -27.71 -23.25
N VAL A 210 -0.79 -26.58 -22.65
CA VAL A 210 -1.16 -26.51 -21.23
C VAL A 210 -2.53 -27.14 -21.03
N LYS A 211 -2.58 -28.14 -20.16
CA LYS A 211 -3.83 -28.83 -19.83
C LYS A 211 -4.87 -27.83 -19.34
N GLY A 212 -6.05 -27.85 -19.96
CA GLY A 212 -7.17 -26.99 -19.57
C GLY A 212 -7.25 -25.66 -20.33
N VAL A 213 -6.21 -25.28 -21.09
CA VAL A 213 -6.25 -24.13 -22.00
C VAL A 213 -6.93 -24.53 -23.30
N ARG A 214 -8.01 -23.82 -23.66
CA ARG A 214 -8.74 -23.99 -24.92
C ARG A 214 -8.25 -22.99 -25.97
N PRO A 215 -8.49 -23.21 -27.28
CA PRO A 215 -8.10 -22.25 -28.33
C PRO A 215 -8.54 -20.81 -28.06
N ILE A 216 -9.82 -20.59 -27.76
CA ILE A 216 -10.37 -19.26 -27.42
C ILE A 216 -9.67 -18.65 -26.19
N GLN A 217 -9.25 -19.48 -25.24
CA GLN A 217 -8.54 -19.02 -24.04
C GLN A 217 -7.10 -18.64 -24.37
N ALA A 218 -6.41 -19.43 -25.19
CA ALA A 218 -5.07 -19.11 -25.67
C ALA A 218 -5.05 -17.80 -26.48
N GLU A 219 -6.02 -17.59 -27.37
CA GLU A 219 -6.19 -16.34 -28.12
C GLU A 219 -6.32 -15.14 -27.19
N ARG A 220 -7.14 -15.22 -26.15
CA ARG A 220 -7.30 -14.15 -25.15
C ARG A 220 -6.02 -13.89 -24.37
N ILE A 221 -5.33 -14.95 -23.96
CA ILE A 221 -4.04 -14.85 -23.26
C ILE A 221 -3.03 -14.13 -24.17
N ILE A 222 -2.94 -14.49 -25.45
CA ILE A 222 -2.02 -13.86 -26.41
C ILE A 222 -2.37 -12.39 -26.63
N ALA A 223 -3.64 -12.08 -26.92
CA ALA A 223 -4.07 -10.69 -27.12
C ALA A 223 -3.72 -9.82 -25.91
N HIS A 224 -3.91 -10.37 -24.70
CA HIS A 224 -3.53 -9.64 -23.49
C HIS A 224 -2.01 -9.55 -23.33
N LYS A 225 -1.24 -10.61 -23.61
CA LYS A 225 0.23 -10.58 -23.61
C LYS A 225 0.80 -9.49 -24.52
N GLU A 226 0.22 -9.28 -25.69
CA GLU A 226 0.62 -8.24 -26.64
C GLU A 226 0.33 -6.84 -26.09
N ALA A 227 -0.84 -6.65 -25.48
CA ALA A 227 -1.19 -5.41 -24.79
C ALA A 227 -0.22 -5.12 -23.63
N ILE A 228 0.09 -6.13 -22.81
CA ILE A 228 1.06 -6.05 -21.71
C ILE A 228 2.44 -5.68 -22.24
N SER A 229 2.93 -6.35 -23.28
CA SER A 229 4.25 -6.06 -23.87
C SER A 229 4.32 -4.62 -24.38
N SER A 230 3.24 -4.13 -24.98
CA SER A 230 3.13 -2.73 -25.44
C SER A 230 3.14 -1.73 -24.28
N LEU A 231 2.49 -2.07 -23.16
CA LEU A 231 2.50 -1.26 -21.93
C LEU A 231 3.87 -1.25 -21.26
N LEU A 232 4.53 -2.41 -21.17
CA LEU A 232 5.86 -2.52 -20.55
C LEU A 232 6.93 -1.73 -21.31
N LEU A 233 6.77 -1.50 -22.61
CA LEU A 233 7.66 -0.63 -23.39
C LEU A 233 7.52 0.87 -23.06
N GLN A 234 6.46 1.27 -22.35
CA GLN A 234 6.22 2.66 -21.96
C GLN A 234 6.91 3.05 -20.63
N TYR A 235 7.48 2.08 -19.91
CA TYR A 235 8.13 2.24 -18.60
C TYR A 235 9.62 1.92 -18.64
#